data_AF-A0A4Y2RBF6-F1
#
_entry.id   AF-A0A4Y2RBF6-F1
#
_cell.length_a   1.000
_cell.length_b   1.000
_cell.length_c   1.000
_cell.angle_alpha   90.00
_cell.angle_beta   90.00
_cell.angle_gamma   90.00
#
_symmetry.space_group_name_H-M   'P 1'
#
loop_
_entity.id
_entity.type
_entity.pdbx_description
1 polymer ?
#
loop_
_entity_poly.entity_id
_entity_poly.type
_entity_poly.pdbx_seq_one_letter_code
_entity_poly.pdbx_strand_id
1 'polypeptide(L)'
;MKKSSFDKLYEYIHGDDECQYSVHELLSKLREFSVDRGDFYSYTQMKDLPKKKYCEIVNIIEGRGKGTFLAFKDGSKKILHQTWFKKREKTSLRERKRIVLTAARIIREDILNWKSVEGFMFCYT
;
A
#
# COMPACT_ATOMS: atom_id res chain seq x y z
N MET A 1 5.10 22.63 20.51
CA MET A 1 3.98 21.67 20.70
C MET A 1 4.52 20.24 20.60
N LYS A 2 4.26 19.36 21.57
CA LYS A 2 4.62 17.94 21.46
C LYS A 2 3.70 17.28 20.41
N LYS A 3 4.27 16.73 19.33
CA LYS A 3 3.51 15.95 18.33
C LYS A 3 2.78 14.78 19.00
N SER A 4 1.53 14.53 18.60
CA SER A 4 0.79 13.34 19.02
C SER A 4 1.39 12.08 18.38
N SER A 5 1.21 10.92 18.99
CA SER A 5 1.52 9.62 18.37
C SER A 5 0.83 9.47 17.00
N PHE A 6 -0.34 10.08 16.84
CA PHE A 6 -1.08 10.11 15.58
C PHE A 6 -0.44 11.02 14.52
N ASP A 7 0.21 12.11 14.92
CA ASP A 7 0.94 12.97 13.98
C ASP A 7 2.22 12.32 13.48
N LYS A 8 2.88 11.51 14.34
CA LYS A 8 4.01 10.67 13.91
C LYS A 8 3.57 9.59 12.92
N LEU A 9 2.42 8.97 13.14
CA LEU A 9 1.84 8.03 12.18
C LEU A 9 1.53 8.71 10.85
N TYR A 10 1.04 9.96 10.87
CA TYR A 10 0.81 10.74 9.66
C TYR A 10 2.10 10.95 8.86
N GLU A 11 3.18 11.35 9.53
CA GLU A 11 4.50 11.52 8.93
C GLU A 11 5.05 10.22 8.35
N TYR A 12 4.83 9.09 9.03
CA TYR A 12 5.18 7.77 8.51
C TYR A 12 4.45 7.47 7.18
N ILE A 13 3.12 7.65 7.15
CA ILE A 13 2.30 7.39 5.95
C ILE A 13 2.68 8.31 4.77
N HIS A 14 3.06 9.57 5.04
CA HIS A 14 3.40 10.54 3.98
C HIS A 14 4.87 10.51 3.56
N GLY A 15 5.74 9.95 4.41
CA GLY A 15 7.15 9.78 4.14
C GLY A 15 7.47 8.55 3.29
N ASP A 16 6.54 7.60 3.22
CA ASP A 16 6.66 6.38 2.43
C ASP A 16 5.95 6.51 1.06
N ASP A 17 6.45 5.79 0.06
CA ASP A 17 5.81 5.66 -1.25
C ASP A 17 4.74 4.55 -1.26
N GLU A 18 4.55 3.84 -0.14
CA GLU A 18 3.46 2.88 0.03
C GLU A 18 2.06 3.53 0.03
N CYS A 19 1.12 2.91 -0.67
CA CYS A 19 -0.25 3.42 -0.82
C CYS A 19 -1.31 2.60 -0.08
N GLN A 20 -0.92 1.49 0.54
CA GLN A 20 -1.82 0.60 1.26
C GLN A 20 -1.16 0.07 2.53
N TYR A 21 -1.90 0.13 3.64
CA TYR A 21 -1.44 -0.34 4.94
C TYR A 21 -2.48 -1.25 5.58
N SER A 22 -2.06 -2.29 6.28
CA SER A 22 -2.99 -3.07 7.11
C SER A 22 -3.34 -2.29 8.39
N VAL A 23 -4.56 -2.45 8.91
CA VAL A 23 -4.92 -1.82 10.20
C VAL A 23 -4.01 -2.32 11.33
N HIS A 24 -3.58 -3.58 11.27
CA HIS A 24 -2.65 -4.17 12.25
C HIS A 24 -1.28 -3.49 12.24
N GLU A 25 -0.73 -3.24 11.05
CA GLU A 25 0.55 -2.53 10.89
C GLU A 25 0.47 -1.11 11.45
N LEU A 26 -0.58 -0.36 11.10
CA LEU A 26 -0.75 1.01 11.61
C LEU A 26 -0.94 1.04 13.13
N LEU A 27 -1.64 0.06 13.70
CA LEU A 27 -1.75 -0.12 15.15
C LEU A 27 -0.41 -0.42 15.80
N SER A 28 0.41 -1.26 15.17
CA SER A 28 1.75 -1.60 15.65
C SER A 28 2.65 -0.37 15.65
N LYS A 29 2.63 0.41 14.56
CA LYS A 29 3.36 1.69 14.45
C LYS A 29 2.88 2.73 15.47
N LEU A 30 1.57 2.82 15.72
CA LEU A 30 1.08 3.70 16.78
C LEU A 30 1.58 3.32 18.16
N ARG A 31 1.64 2.02 18.48
CA ARG A 31 2.21 1.53 19.75
C ARG A 31 3.69 1.87 19.86
N GLU A 32 4.45 1.75 18.77
CA GLU A 32 5.85 2.18 18.70
C GLU A 32 6.00 3.70 18.93
N PHE A 33 5.02 4.50 18.52
CA PHE A 33 5.06 5.96 18.68
C PHE A 33 4.54 6.46 20.04
N SER A 34 3.79 5.63 20.77
CA SER A 34 3.10 5.97 22.03
C SER A 34 3.86 5.63 23.30
N VAL A 35 5.19 5.41 23.23
CA VAL A 35 6.04 4.90 24.32
C VAL A 35 5.83 5.59 25.70
N ASP A 36 5.37 6.84 25.74
CA ASP A 36 5.19 7.62 26.98
C ASP A 36 3.74 8.03 27.29
N ARG A 37 2.76 7.74 26.43
CA ARG A 37 1.38 8.22 26.59
C ARG A 37 0.42 7.06 26.40
N GLY A 38 -0.41 6.80 27.41
CA GLY A 38 -1.45 5.77 27.43
C GLY A 38 -2.58 5.96 26.40
N ASP A 39 -2.28 6.51 25.22
CA ASP A 39 -3.16 6.65 24.08
C ASP A 39 -3.35 5.26 23.45
N PHE A 40 -4.25 4.48 24.05
CA PHE A 40 -4.66 3.19 23.51
C PHE A 40 -5.67 3.42 22.37
N TYR A 41 -5.26 3.09 21.15
CA TYR A 41 -6.16 3.09 20.00
C TYR A 41 -6.69 1.68 19.74
N SER A 42 -8.01 1.56 19.69
CA SER A 42 -8.68 0.32 19.31
C SER A 42 -8.67 0.14 17.78
N TYR A 43 -8.91 -1.10 17.34
CA TYR A 43 -9.09 -1.43 15.93
C TYR A 43 -10.23 -0.62 15.27
N THR A 44 -11.32 -0.36 16.00
CA THR A 44 -12.44 0.46 15.53
C THR A 44 -12.03 1.93 15.39
N GLN A 45 -11.32 2.48 16.38
CA GLN A 45 -10.79 3.84 16.31
C GLN A 45 -9.84 4.02 15.12
N MET A 46 -9.05 2.99 14.79
CA MET A 46 -8.16 3.03 13.62
C MET A 46 -8.85 2.96 12.26
N LYS A 47 -10.10 2.48 12.19
CA LYS A 47 -10.89 2.61 10.96
C LYS A 47 -11.47 4.01 10.82
N ASP A 48 -11.87 4.62 11.93
CA ASP A 48 -12.61 5.89 11.92
C ASP A 48 -11.69 7.12 11.93
N LEU A 49 -10.53 7.06 12.59
CA LEU A 49 -9.59 8.17 12.68
C LEU A 49 -9.03 8.59 11.32
N PRO A 50 -8.59 7.67 10.43
CA PRO A 50 -8.17 8.04 9.10
C PRO A 50 -9.33 8.65 8.30
N LYS A 51 -10.54 8.11 8.39
CA LYS A 51 -11.72 8.72 7.75
C LYS A 51 -12.00 10.13 8.23
N LYS A 52 -11.85 10.40 9.53
CA LYS A 52 -12.08 11.74 10.10
C LYS A 52 -11.02 12.76 9.69
N LYS A 53 -9.74 12.36 9.60
CA LYS A 53 -8.64 13.28 9.25
C LYS A 53 -8.41 13.42 7.74
N TYR A 54 -8.64 12.36 6.98
CA TYR A 54 -8.39 12.29 5.53
C TYR A 54 -9.66 12.31 4.68
N CYS A 55 -10.84 12.32 5.29
CA CYS A 55 -12.13 12.34 4.61
C CYS A 55 -12.20 11.28 3.48
N GLU A 56 -12.51 11.71 2.25
CA GLU A 56 -12.70 10.84 1.09
C GLU A 56 -11.41 10.27 0.48
N ILE A 57 -10.23 10.62 1.03
CA ILE A 57 -8.93 10.22 0.49
C ILE A 57 -8.57 8.79 0.91
N VAL A 58 -9.28 8.20 1.89
CA VAL A 58 -9.00 6.86 2.39
C VAL A 58 -10.10 5.88 2.02
N ASN A 59 -9.74 4.82 1.30
CA ASN A 59 -10.60 3.67 1.05
C ASN A 59 -10.30 2.58 2.09
N ILE A 60 -11.33 2.09 2.78
CA ILE A 60 -11.21 0.91 3.63
C ILE A 60 -11.56 -0.31 2.79
N ILE A 61 -10.62 -1.23 2.66
CA ILE A 61 -10.78 -2.49 1.93
C ILE A 61 -10.85 -3.61 2.97
N GLU A 62 -11.98 -4.31 3.01
CA GLU A 62 -12.17 -5.47 3.89
C GLU A 62 -12.06 -6.75 3.06
N GLY A 63 -10.95 -7.48 3.25
CA GLY A 63 -10.74 -8.76 2.60
C GLY A 63 -11.33 -9.89 3.43
N ARG A 64 -12.18 -10.74 2.83
CA ARG A 64 -12.66 -11.97 3.48
C ARG A 64 -11.44 -12.85 3.84
N GLY A 65 -11.15 -12.97 5.13
CA GLY A 65 -10.01 -13.73 5.66
C GLY A 65 -8.62 -13.06 5.56
N LYS A 66 -8.50 -11.88 4.94
CA LYS A 66 -7.20 -11.18 4.74
C LYS A 66 -7.00 -9.95 5.62
N GLY A 67 -7.97 -9.60 6.45
CA GLY A 67 -7.93 -8.43 7.32
C GLY A 67 -8.43 -7.15 6.65
N THR A 68 -8.42 -6.05 7.40
CA THR A 68 -8.78 -4.71 6.89
C THR A 68 -7.52 -3.95 6.48
N PHE A 69 -7.58 -3.35 5.30
CA PHE A 69 -6.57 -2.46 4.77
C PHE A 69 -7.11 -1.04 4.58
N LEU A 70 -6.23 -0.06 4.72
CA LEU A 70 -6.45 1.35 4.45
C LEU A 70 -5.62 1.72 3.22
N ALA A 71 -6.30 2.09 2.14
CA ALA A 71 -5.68 2.52 0.90
C ALA A 71 -5.86 4.02 0.70
N PHE A 72 -4.75 4.74 0.53
CA PHE A 72 -4.73 6.20 0.38
C PHE A 72 -4.77 6.56 -1.11
N LYS A 73 -5.81 7.32 -1.51
CA LYS A 73 -6.04 7.77 -2.90
C LYS A 73 -4.90 8.65 -3.42
N ASP A 74 -4.27 9.44 -2.57
CA ASP A 74 -3.19 10.33 -2.99
C ASP A 74 -1.90 9.56 -3.31
N GLY A 75 -1.54 8.59 -2.47
CA GLY A 75 -0.40 7.70 -2.74
C GLY A 75 -0.61 6.90 -4.03
N SER A 76 -1.78 6.27 -4.19
CA SER A 76 -2.11 5.52 -5.41
C SER A 76 -2.12 6.40 -6.67
N LYS A 77 -2.66 7.63 -6.61
CA LYS A 77 -2.59 8.59 -7.71
C LYS A 77 -1.14 9.00 -8.03
N LYS A 78 -0.32 9.27 -7.01
CA LYS A 78 1.11 9.63 -7.16
C LYS A 78 1.87 8.49 -7.84
N ILE A 79 1.70 7.26 -7.38
CA ILE A 79 2.32 6.07 -7.97
C ILE A 79 1.88 5.91 -9.41
N LEU A 80 0.56 5.93 -9.71
CA LEU A 80 0.05 5.83 -11.09
C LEU A 80 0.60 6.95 -11.98
N HIS A 81 0.68 8.17 -11.45
CA HIS A 81 1.25 9.30 -12.18
C HIS A 81 2.74 9.10 -12.49
N GLN A 82 3.54 8.70 -11.51
CA GLN A 82 4.97 8.50 -11.68
C GLN A 82 5.31 7.28 -12.55
N THR A 83 4.60 6.17 -12.37
CA THR A 83 4.90 4.90 -13.02
C THR A 83 4.29 4.80 -14.41
N TRP A 84 3.08 5.33 -14.62
CA TRP A 84 2.33 5.16 -15.86
C TRP A 84 2.23 6.46 -16.66
N PHE A 85 1.70 7.54 -16.07
CA PHE A 85 1.41 8.76 -16.83
C PHE A 85 2.66 9.55 -17.22
N LYS A 86 3.71 9.58 -16.38
CA LYS A 86 4.98 10.27 -16.68
C LYS A 86 5.73 9.62 -17.84
N LYS A 87 5.55 8.31 -18.05
CA LYS A 87 6.18 7.55 -19.14
C LYS A 87 5.28 7.43 -20.37
N ARG A 88 4.12 8.11 -20.37
CA ARG A 88 3.16 8.05 -21.46
C ARG A 88 3.73 8.72 -22.71
N GLU A 89 3.71 7.99 -23.82
CA GLU A 89 4.16 8.49 -25.11
C GLU A 89 3.11 9.41 -25.74
N LYS A 90 3.56 10.46 -26.42
CA LYS A 90 2.65 11.46 -27.03
C LYS A 90 1.85 10.92 -28.21
N THR A 91 2.39 9.91 -28.91
CA THR A 91 1.73 9.34 -30.09
C THR A 91 1.09 8.00 -29.78
N SER A 92 -0.12 7.80 -30.32
CA SER A 92 -0.91 6.58 -30.09
C SER A 92 -0.16 5.30 -30.49
N LEU A 93 0.65 5.33 -31.55
CA LEU A 93 1.42 4.17 -32.00
C LEU A 93 2.54 3.81 -31.00
N ARG A 94 3.28 4.81 -30.51
CA ARG A 94 4.36 4.58 -29.54
C ARG A 94 3.81 4.15 -28.18
N GLU A 95 2.70 4.72 -27.76
CA GLU A 95 2.03 4.34 -26.51
C GLU A 95 1.52 2.90 -26.56
N ARG A 96 0.89 2.50 -27.68
CA ARG A 96 0.51 1.09 -27.91
C ARG A 96 1.70 0.15 -27.81
N LYS A 97 2.82 0.49 -28.46
CA LYS A 97 4.06 -0.30 -28.37
C LYS A 97 4.58 -0.40 -26.93
N ARG A 98 4.58 0.71 -26.17
CA ARG A 98 4.98 0.74 -24.75
C ARG A 98 4.14 -0.19 -23.89
N ILE A 99 2.82 -0.15 -24.06
CA ILE A 99 1.87 -1.00 -23.34
C ILE A 99 2.16 -2.48 -23.63
N VAL A 100 2.28 -2.86 -24.91
CA VAL A 100 2.57 -4.24 -25.32
C VAL A 100 3.89 -4.73 -24.74
N LEU A 101 4.95 -3.92 -24.80
CA LEU A 101 6.25 -4.28 -24.22
C LEU A 101 6.19 -4.44 -22.70
N THR A 102 5.41 -3.59 -22.02
CA THR A 102 5.24 -3.68 -20.57
C THR A 102 4.49 -4.97 -20.19
N ALA A 103 3.42 -5.31 -20.90
CA ALA A 103 2.69 -6.56 -20.70
C ALA A 103 3.58 -7.79 -20.95
N ALA A 104 4.36 -7.79 -22.04
CA ALA A 104 5.30 -8.87 -22.33
C ALA A 104 6.36 -9.03 -21.22
N ARG A 105 6.82 -7.92 -20.63
CA ARG A 105 7.78 -7.93 -19.52
C ARG A 105 7.20 -8.58 -18.27
N ILE A 106 5.96 -8.21 -17.89
CA ILE A 106 5.26 -8.78 -16.74
C ILE A 106 5.06 -10.28 -16.93
N ILE A 107 4.55 -10.71 -18.08
CA ILE A 107 4.35 -12.14 -18.38
C ILE A 107 5.67 -12.91 -18.25
N ARG A 108 6.77 -12.35 -18.77
CA ARG A 108 8.09 -12.96 -18.67
C ARG A 108 8.56 -13.06 -17.21
N GLU A 109 8.42 -12.00 -16.42
CA GLU A 109 8.76 -11.98 -15.00
C GLU A 109 7.96 -13.02 -14.22
N ASP A 110 6.65 -13.14 -14.48
CA ASP A 110 5.79 -14.13 -13.86
C ASP A 110 6.21 -15.57 -14.21
N ILE A 111 6.53 -15.85 -15.48
CA ILE A 111 7.05 -17.16 -15.90
C ILE A 111 8.35 -17.51 -15.19
N LEU A 112 9.25 -16.53 -15.01
CA LEU A 112 10.53 -16.74 -14.33
C LEU A 112 10.34 -16.98 -12.83
N ASN A 113 9.46 -16.21 -12.19
CA ASN A 113 9.15 -16.32 -10.76
C ASN A 113 8.35 -17.58 -10.44
N TRP A 114 7.55 -18.10 -11.38
CA TRP A 114 6.81 -19.35 -11.22
C TRP A 114 7.76 -20.53 -10.96
N LYS A 115 8.89 -20.59 -11.68
CA LYS A 115 9.87 -21.69 -11.54
C LYS A 115 10.57 -21.73 -10.17
N SER A 116 10.52 -20.66 -9.38
CA SER A 116 11.03 -20.64 -8.01
C SER A 116 10.05 -21.16 -6.95
N VAL A 117 8.76 -21.30 -7.27
CA VAL A 117 7.73 -21.72 -6.29
C VAL A 117 7.54 -23.25 -6.28
N GLU A 118 7.86 -23.94 -7.37
CA GLU A 118 7.78 -25.42 -7.46
C GLU A 118 8.96 -26.16 -6.80
N GLY A 119 9.87 -25.45 -6.13
CA GLY A 119 11.01 -26.03 -5.41
C GLY A 119 10.74 -26.47 -3.97
N PHE A 120 9.50 -26.35 -3.46
CA PHE A 120 9.17 -26.61 -2.05
C PHE A 120 7.91 -27.44 -1.86
N MET A 121 7.76 -28.57 -2.56
CA MET A 121 6.75 -29.57 -2.18
C MET A 121 7.05 -30.99 -2.68
N PHE A 122 8.22 -31.54 -2.33
CA PHE A 122 8.44 -32.98 -2.33
C PHE A 122 9.33 -33.40 -1.16
N CYS A 123 8.79 -33.35 0.05
CA CYS A 123 9.23 -34.23 1.13
C CYS A 123 8.10 -35.24 1.37
N TYR A 124 8.22 -36.41 0.72
CA TYR A 124 7.46 -37.59 1.10
C TYR A 124 8.04 -38.14 2.40
N THR A 125 7.17 -38.32 3.40
CA THR A 125 7.30 -39.35 4.44
C THR A 125 6.16 -40.32 4.26
#